data_AF-A0A537FXI3-F1
#
_entry.id   AF-A0A537FXI3-F1
#
_cell.length_a   1.000
_cell.length_b   1.000
_cell.length_c   1.000
_cell.angle_alpha   90.00
_cell.angle_beta   90.00
_cell.angle_gamma   90.00
#
_symmetry.space_group_name_H-M   'P 1'
#
loop_
_entity.id
_entity.type
_entity.pdbx_description
1 polymer ?
#
loop_
_entity_poly.entity_id
_entity_poly.type
_entity_poly.pdbx_seq_one_letter_code
_entity_poly.pdbx_strand_id
1 'polypeptide(L)'
;MTRVVADDLQDDEVSSLVEFMTATSSGQIIQHKKILQVSGLTNKKIKFLLRKFLYSRHLTGYGVLDTAGNFEILQIKPEEKQTERHETLSPTMPYWEPSSLLPHPVKPSDMVEWQGQPPPKRLQGNRK
;
A
#
# COMPACT_ATOMS: atom_id res chain seq x y z
N MET A 1 9.44 -25.75 0.00
CA MET A 1 10.49 -24.87 -0.53
C MET A 1 9.93 -24.18 -1.75
N THR A 2 10.11 -22.86 -1.86
CA THR A 2 9.45 -22.04 -2.87
C THR A 2 10.48 -21.51 -3.86
N ARG A 3 10.18 -21.62 -5.15
CA ARG A 3 11.03 -21.09 -6.22
C ARG A 3 10.55 -19.70 -6.65
N VAL A 4 11.49 -18.78 -6.82
CA VAL A 4 11.27 -17.48 -7.45
C VAL A 4 12.17 -17.38 -8.68
N VAL A 5 11.60 -17.11 -9.84
CA VAL A 5 12.34 -16.89 -11.10
C VAL A 5 12.34 -15.40 -11.40
N ALA A 6 13.50 -14.84 -11.67
CA ALA A 6 13.70 -13.41 -11.92
C ALA A 6 14.52 -13.18 -13.20
N ASP A 7 14.22 -13.95 -14.26
CA ASP A 7 15.00 -13.95 -15.50
C ASP A 7 15.01 -12.58 -16.19
N ASP A 8 13.91 -11.84 -16.08
CA ASP A 8 13.74 -10.51 -16.66
C ASP A 8 14.47 -9.39 -15.88
N LEU A 9 14.85 -9.62 -14.62
CA LEU A 9 15.60 -8.64 -13.83
C LEU A 9 17.08 -8.61 -14.24
N GLN A 10 17.72 -7.45 -14.14
CA GLN A 10 19.17 -7.32 -14.29
C GLN A 10 19.90 -7.98 -13.09
N ASP A 11 21.16 -8.38 -13.27
CA ASP A 11 21.89 -9.14 -12.25
C ASP A 11 22.10 -8.35 -10.93
N ASP A 12 22.25 -7.03 -11.02
CA ASP A 12 22.33 -6.12 -9.87
C ASP A 12 20.97 -5.99 -9.15
N GLU A 13 19.86 -6.00 -9.89
CA GLU A 13 18.52 -6.02 -9.32
C GLU A 13 18.23 -7.35 -8.62
N VAL A 14 18.67 -8.48 -9.19
CA VAL A 14 18.56 -9.80 -8.55
C VAL A 14 19.37 -9.84 -7.25
N SER A 15 20.60 -9.31 -7.26
CA SER A 15 21.43 -9.23 -6.06
C SER A 15 20.76 -8.36 -4.98
N SER A 16 20.21 -7.21 -5.39
CA SER A 16 19.45 -6.32 -4.51
C SER A 16 18.20 -6.99 -3.91
N LEU A 17 17.52 -7.84 -4.69
CA LEU A 17 16.36 -8.60 -4.21
C LEU A 17 16.75 -9.58 -3.10
N VAL A 18 17.86 -10.30 -3.29
CA VAL A 18 18.38 -11.25 -2.29
C VAL A 18 18.74 -10.53 -1.00
N GLU A 19 19.47 -9.41 -1.09
CA GLU A 19 19.81 -8.58 0.07
C GLU A 19 18.55 -8.07 0.78
N PHE A 20 17.59 -7.53 0.03
CA PHE A 20 16.33 -7.04 0.58
C PHE A 20 15.56 -8.13 1.32
N MET A 21 15.40 -9.31 0.70
CA MET A 21 14.65 -10.41 1.32
C MET A 21 15.35 -10.95 2.56
N THR A 22 16.67 -10.99 2.56
CA THR A 22 17.49 -11.43 3.69
C THR A 22 17.43 -10.42 4.85
N ALA A 23 17.48 -9.12 4.55
CA ALA A 23 17.38 -8.08 5.57
C ALA A 23 15.96 -7.96 6.17
N THR A 24 14.92 -8.26 5.38
CA THR A 24 13.52 -8.01 5.76
C THR A 24 12.82 -9.25 6.31
N SER A 25 13.46 -10.41 6.34
CA SER A 25 12.84 -11.65 6.78
C SER A 25 13.83 -12.64 7.40
N SER A 26 13.32 -13.54 8.23
CA SER A 26 14.09 -14.66 8.80
C SER A 26 14.13 -15.90 7.90
N GLY A 27 13.64 -15.79 6.66
CA GLY A 27 13.65 -16.89 5.69
C GLY A 27 15.06 -17.17 5.18
N GLN A 28 15.33 -18.41 4.78
CA GLN A 28 16.58 -18.71 4.07
C GLN A 28 16.36 -18.47 2.59
N ILE A 29 17.26 -17.71 1.97
CA ILE A 29 17.27 -17.42 0.54
C ILE A 29 18.58 -17.94 -0.04
N ILE A 30 18.48 -18.83 -1.02
CA ILE A 30 19.62 -19.35 -1.78
C ILE A 30 19.47 -18.87 -3.22
N GLN A 31 20.50 -18.20 -3.74
CA GLN A 31 20.52 -17.71 -5.10
C GLN A 31 21.27 -18.69 -6.02
N HIS A 32 20.64 -19.03 -7.14
CA HIS A 32 21.24 -19.76 -8.25
C HIS A 32 21.03 -18.97 -9.53
N LYS A 33 22.00 -18.13 -9.90
CA LYS A 33 21.87 -17.16 -11.00
C LYS A 33 20.64 -16.26 -10.79
N LYS A 34 19.65 -16.33 -11.68
CA LYS A 34 18.38 -15.58 -11.62
C LYS A 34 17.23 -16.37 -10.98
N ILE A 35 17.53 -17.49 -10.33
CA ILE A 35 16.55 -18.30 -9.60
C ILE A 35 16.85 -18.22 -8.11
N LEU A 36 15.87 -17.81 -7.32
CA LEU A 36 15.95 -17.81 -5.87
C LEU A 36 15.16 -18.99 -5.31
N GLN A 37 15.76 -19.63 -4.32
CA GLN A 37 15.22 -20.73 -3.57
C GLN A 37 14.92 -20.24 -2.16
N VAL A 38 13.65 -20.19 -1.79
CA VAL A 38 13.19 -19.58 -0.54
C VAL A 38 12.60 -20.64 0.39
N SER A 39 13.04 -20.65 1.64
CA SER A 39 12.51 -21.53 2.68
C SER A 39 12.18 -20.74 3.96
N GLY A 40 11.35 -21.32 4.83
CA GLY A 40 10.96 -20.69 6.10
C GLY A 40 9.96 -19.53 5.98
N LEU A 41 9.42 -19.25 4.80
CA LEU A 41 8.39 -18.22 4.57
C LEU A 41 7.14 -18.81 3.93
N THR A 42 5.98 -18.21 4.25
CA THR A 42 4.72 -18.54 3.58
C THR A 42 4.66 -17.89 2.20
N ASN A 43 3.97 -18.53 1.25
CA ASN A 43 3.77 -17.98 -0.10
C ASN A 43 3.20 -16.55 -0.09
N LYS A 44 2.26 -16.27 0.84
CA LYS A 44 1.70 -14.93 1.03
C LYS A 44 2.78 -13.90 1.42
N LYS A 45 3.70 -14.27 2.31
CA LYS A 45 4.81 -13.39 2.71
C LYS A 45 5.81 -13.19 1.59
N ILE A 46 6.14 -14.24 0.83
CA ILE A 46 7.04 -14.15 -0.33
C ILE A 46 6.43 -13.19 -1.36
N LYS A 47 5.18 -13.42 -1.78
CA LYS A 47 4.45 -12.54 -2.72
C LYS A 47 4.43 -11.08 -2.26
N PHE A 48 4.18 -10.85 -0.98
CA PHE A 48 4.21 -9.50 -0.39
C PHE A 48 5.59 -8.85 -0.48
N LEU A 49 6.65 -9.58 -0.13
CA LEU A 49 8.02 -9.07 -0.18
C LEU A 49 8.47 -8.77 -1.61
N LEU A 50 8.15 -9.65 -2.58
CA LEU A 50 8.46 -9.41 -3.99
C LEU A 50 7.79 -8.13 -4.50
N ARG A 51 6.50 -7.95 -4.23
CA ARG A 51 5.78 -6.72 -4.61
C ARG A 51 6.34 -5.47 -3.92
N LYS A 52 6.68 -5.59 -2.63
CA LYS A 52 7.28 -4.49 -1.87
C LYS A 52 8.64 -4.09 -2.43
N PHE A 53 9.47 -5.07 -2.81
CA PHE A 53 10.76 -4.84 -3.45
C PHE A 53 10.60 -4.06 -4.76
N LEU A 54 9.75 -4.55 -5.68
CA LEU A 54 9.51 -3.90 -6.97
C LEU A 54 9.04 -2.45 -6.79
N TYR A 55 8.12 -2.22 -5.87
CA TYR A 55 7.65 -0.88 -5.53
C TYR A 55 8.78 0.02 -5.00
N SER A 56 9.60 -0.48 -4.07
CA SER A 56 10.69 0.30 -3.46
C SER A 56 11.84 0.66 -4.40
N ARG A 57 12.02 -0.12 -5.47
CA ARG A 57 13.07 0.09 -6.49
C ARG A 57 12.54 0.81 -7.73
N HIS A 58 11.29 1.29 -7.71
CA HIS A 58 10.62 1.92 -8.84
C HIS A 58 10.56 1.04 -10.11
N LEU A 59 10.50 -0.28 -9.92
CA LEU A 59 10.40 -1.29 -10.98
C LEU A 59 8.94 -1.47 -11.40
N THR A 60 8.27 -0.37 -11.77
CA THR A 60 6.84 -0.34 -12.12
C THR A 60 6.51 -1.08 -13.40
N GLY A 61 7.50 -1.33 -14.26
CA GLY A 61 7.39 -2.17 -15.44
C GLY A 61 7.48 -3.67 -15.15
N TYR A 62 7.47 -4.11 -13.89
CA TYR A 62 7.58 -5.51 -13.52
C TYR A 62 6.40 -5.97 -12.66
N GLY A 63 6.02 -7.24 -12.84
CA GLY A 63 4.95 -7.91 -12.13
C GLY A 63 5.41 -9.17 -11.43
N VAL A 64 4.60 -9.67 -10.49
CA VAL A 64 4.83 -10.94 -9.80
C VAL A 64 3.69 -11.90 -10.14
N LEU A 65 4.00 -12.93 -10.92
CA LEU A 65 3.11 -14.06 -11.18
C LEU A 65 3.26 -15.11 -10.07
N ASP A 66 2.17 -15.80 -9.75
CA ASP A 66 2.09 -16.82 -8.70
C ASP A 66 1.45 -18.07 -9.29
N THR A 67 2.26 -19.11 -9.48
CA THR A 67 1.88 -20.37 -10.12
C THR A 67 2.15 -21.53 -9.18
N ALA A 68 1.10 -22.04 -8.54
CA ALA A 68 1.16 -23.18 -7.62
C ALA A 68 2.23 -23.04 -6.51
N GLY A 69 2.44 -21.81 -6.01
CA GLY A 69 3.43 -21.54 -4.97
C GLY A 69 4.87 -21.35 -5.49
N ASN A 70 5.06 -21.23 -6.80
CA ASN A 70 6.26 -20.66 -7.42
C ASN A 70 5.95 -19.25 -7.91
N PHE A 71 6.95 -18.38 -7.90
CA PHE A 71 6.80 -16.99 -8.31
C PHE A 71 7.69 -16.67 -9.50
N GLU A 72 7.19 -15.82 -10.38
CA GLU A 72 7.96 -15.30 -11.52
C GLU A 72 7.87 -13.79 -11.55
N ILE A 73 9.01 -13.12 -11.67
CA ILE A 73 9.09 -11.68 -11.89
C ILE A 73 9.21 -11.48 -13.39
N LEU A 74 8.20 -10.81 -13.97
CA LEU A 74 8.06 -10.64 -15.41
C LEU A 74 7.96 -9.17 -15.76
N GLN A 75 8.55 -8.76 -16.89
CA GLN A 75 8.38 -7.42 -17.41
C GLN A 75 6.96 -7.27 -17.97
N ILE A 76 6.16 -6.40 -17.35
CA ILE A 76 4.87 -5.98 -17.86
C ILE A 76 5.16 -4.92 -18.92
N LYS A 77 4.68 -5.14 -20.15
CA LYS A 77 4.67 -4.07 -21.16
C LYS A 77 3.99 -2.85 -20.52
N PRO A 78 4.54 -1.63 -20.67
CA PRO A 78 3.84 -0.46 -20.19
C PRO A 78 2.46 -0.49 -20.84
N GLU A 79 1.42 -0.70 -20.05
CA GLU A 79 0.11 -0.19 -20.43
C GLU A 79 0.39 1.28 -20.71
N GLU A 80 0.14 1.72 -21.95
CA GLU A 80 -0.04 3.14 -22.21
C GLU A 80 -0.91 3.61 -21.08
N LYS A 81 -0.36 4.48 -20.22
CA LYS A 81 -1.13 5.08 -19.16
C LYS A 81 -2.35 5.63 -19.88
N GLN A 82 -3.48 4.94 -19.78
CA GLN A 82 -4.74 5.61 -19.90
C GLN A 82 -4.59 6.61 -18.79
N THR A 83 -4.29 7.85 -19.18
CA THR A 83 -4.54 9.02 -18.37
C THR A 83 -5.96 8.77 -17.94
N GLU A 84 -6.13 8.20 -16.76
CA GLU A 84 -7.36 8.28 -16.01
C GLU A 84 -7.49 9.79 -15.92
N ARG A 85 -8.24 10.36 -16.86
CA ARG A 85 -8.79 11.67 -16.70
C ARG A 85 -9.58 11.45 -15.43
N HIS A 86 -8.97 11.80 -14.29
CA HIS A 86 -9.71 12.20 -13.14
C HIS A 86 -10.70 13.18 -13.73
N GLU A 87 -11.95 12.71 -13.90
CA GLU A 87 -13.03 13.61 -14.22
C GLU A 87 -12.89 14.68 -13.16
N THR A 88 -12.49 15.87 -13.59
CA THR A 88 -12.37 17.02 -12.73
C THR A 88 -13.77 17.17 -12.19
N LEU A 89 -14.01 16.68 -10.97
CA LEU A 89 -15.29 16.80 -10.30
C LEU A 89 -15.50 18.30 -10.22
N SER A 90 -16.27 18.82 -11.17
CA SER A 90 -16.65 20.21 -11.17
C SER A 90 -17.46 20.36 -9.89
N PRO A 91 -17.04 21.23 -8.96
CA PRO A 91 -17.79 21.41 -7.73
C PRO A 91 -19.11 22.06 -8.12
N THR A 92 -20.15 21.25 -8.34
CA THR A 92 -21.54 21.74 -8.36
C THR A 92 -21.97 21.92 -6.91
N MET A 93 -21.35 22.88 -6.20
CA MET A 93 -22.01 23.50 -5.07
C MET A 93 -22.90 24.62 -5.62
N PRO A 94 -24.20 24.65 -5.30
CA PRO A 94 -25.01 25.81 -5.60
C PRO A 94 -24.48 26.98 -4.76
N TYR A 95 -24.24 28.08 -5.45
CA TYR A 95 -23.79 29.36 -4.94
C TYR A 95 -24.63 29.82 -3.74
N TRP A 96 -24.03 29.78 -2.54
CA TRP A 96 -24.42 30.63 -1.42
C TRP A 96 -23.13 31.29 -0.91
N GLU A 97 -23.06 32.60 -1.07
CA GLU A 97 -22.19 33.49 -0.31
C GLU A 97 -23.06 34.61 0.28
N PRO A 98 -22.65 35.29 1.36
CA PRO A 98 -21.76 34.86 2.45
C PRO A 98 -22.24 35.36 3.84
N SER A 99 -21.92 34.64 4.93
CA SER A 99 -21.81 35.24 6.27
C SER A 99 -20.90 34.40 7.17
N SER A 100 -19.60 34.72 7.13
CA SER A 100 -18.67 34.78 8.27
C SER A 100 -18.73 33.71 9.36
N LEU A 101 -17.79 32.76 9.36
CA LEU A 101 -17.18 32.23 10.59
C LEU A 101 -15.71 31.90 10.33
N LEU A 102 -14.84 32.91 10.47
CA LEU A 102 -13.41 32.70 10.67
C LEU A 102 -13.22 31.95 12.00
N PRO A 103 -12.29 30.97 12.10
CA PRO A 103 -12.03 30.28 13.35
C PRO A 103 -11.37 31.27 14.33
N HIS A 104 -12.08 31.61 15.40
CA HIS A 104 -11.53 32.46 16.45
C HIS A 104 -10.47 31.69 17.25
N PRO A 105 -9.31 32.29 17.55
CA PRO A 105 -8.34 31.69 18.47
C PRO A 105 -8.96 31.60 19.87
N VAL A 106 -9.16 30.37 20.34
CA VAL A 106 -9.69 30.12 21.69
C VAL A 106 -8.60 30.39 22.72
N LYS A 107 -8.93 31.09 23.81
CA LYS A 107 -8.00 31.39 24.90
C LYS A 107 -7.74 30.12 25.72
N PRO A 108 -6.51 29.91 26.23
CA PRO A 108 -6.15 28.69 26.97
C PRO A 108 -6.91 28.46 28.29
N SER A 109 -7.70 29.43 28.78
CA SER A 109 -8.59 29.23 29.94
C SER A 109 -9.84 28.40 29.65
N ASP A 110 -10.21 28.20 28.37
CA ASP A 110 -11.41 27.43 27.98
C ASP A 110 -11.11 25.93 27.74
N MET A 111 -9.88 25.49 28.02
CA MET A 111 -9.41 24.11 27.80
C MET A 111 -9.58 23.17 29.02
N VAL A 112 -10.34 23.57 30.03
CA VAL A 112 -10.70 22.68 31.15
C VAL A 112 -12.15 22.28 30.98
N GLU A 113 -12.34 21.03 30.53
CA GLU A 113 -13.49 20.13 30.80
C GLU A 113 -13.79 19.23 29.59
N TRP A 114 -12.78 18.49 29.13
CA TRP A 114 -13.02 17.26 28.35
C TRP A 114 -12.29 16.10 29.03
N GLN A 115 -12.66 15.83 30.28
CA GLN A 115 -12.36 14.57 30.96
C GLN A 115 -13.67 13.78 31.10
N GLY A 116 -13.92 12.88 30.15
CA GLY A 116 -14.63 11.62 30.42
C GLY A 116 -16.15 11.65 30.58
N GLN A 117 -16.92 12.01 29.55
CA GLN A 117 -18.33 11.59 29.49
C GLN A 117 -18.77 11.15 28.09
N PRO A 118 -19.28 9.92 27.89
CA PRO A 118 -19.82 9.50 26.61
C PRO A 118 -21.22 10.11 26.38
N PRO A 119 -21.62 10.35 25.11
CA PRO A 119 -22.87 11.01 24.78
C PRO A 119 -24.10 10.15 25.17
N PRO A 120 -25.18 10.76 25.69
CA PRO A 120 -26.36 10.01 26.12
C PRO A 120 -27.19 9.47 24.93
N LYS A 121 -27.64 8.22 25.04
CA LYS A 121 -28.52 7.56 24.06
C LYS A 121 -29.89 8.27 24.03
N ARG A 122 -30.34 8.70 22.84
CA ARG A 122 -31.67 9.26 22.62
C ARG A 122 -32.74 8.16 22.70
N LEU A 123 -33.70 8.31 23.63
CA LEU A 123 -34.96 7.54 23.66
C LEU A 123 -35.88 8.06 22.54
N GLN A 124 -36.24 7.17 21.61
CA GLN A 124 -37.30 7.41 20.62
C GLN A 124 -38.65 7.44 21.34
N GLY A 125 -39.23 8.64 21.45
CA GLY A 125 -40.61 8.83 21.90
C GLY A 125 -41.58 8.57 20.75
N ASN A 126 -42.34 7.47 20.84
CA ASN A 126 -43.53 7.25 20.02
C ASN A 126 -44.65 8.19 20.50
N ARG A 127 -45.26 8.94 19.57
CA ARG A 127 -46.60 9.51 19.77
C ARG A 127 -47.53 8.93 18.70
N LYS A 128 -48.56 8.24 19.19
CA LYS A 128 -49.84 8.02 18.49
C LYS A 128 -50.63 9.33 18.47
#